data_AF-A0A939ITW2-F1
#
_entry.id   AF-A0A939ITW2-F1
#
_cell.length_a   1.000
_cell.length_b   1.000
_cell.length_c   1.000
_cell.angle_alpha   90.00
_cell.angle_beta   90.00
_cell.angle_gamma   90.00
#
_symmetry.space_group_name_H-M   'P 1'
#
loop_
_entity.id
_entity.type
_entity.pdbx_description
1 polymer ?
#
loop_
_entity_poly.entity_id
_entity_poly.type
_entity_poly.pdbx_seq_one_letter_code
_entity_poly.pdbx_strand_id
1 'polypeptide(L)'
;QLIDSPYSKNYQLGLYVQDNMKIEDKWLISAALRRDKAITSPQSGDSDNQYATTGRLGLMYLFDNGVSPYVSYSESFSPLLGDDAYGQGFVPLQGTQWEAGLKYQPSGTEHLLTASVYEITEQNRTTSLTEQQRNDPNII
;
A
#
# COMPACT_ATOMS: atom_id res chain seq x y z
N GLN A 1 42.07 9.98 3.15
CA GLN A 1 40.98 10.46 2.28
C GLN A 1 39.80 9.54 2.52
N LEU A 2 38.72 10.06 3.11
CA LEU A 2 37.49 9.29 3.32
C LEU A 2 36.76 9.26 1.97
N ILE A 3 36.72 8.09 1.32
CA ILE A 3 35.95 7.93 0.10
C ILE A 3 34.49 7.79 0.54
N ASP A 4 33.77 8.90 0.55
CA ASP A 4 32.31 8.93 0.66
C ASP A 4 31.73 8.46 -0.70
N SER A 5 31.83 7.15 -0.95
CA SER A 5 31.17 6.51 -2.07
C SER A 5 29.70 6.36 -1.70
N PRO A 6 28.72 6.89 -2.46
CA PRO A 6 27.34 6.66 -2.13
C PRO A 6 27.03 5.17 -2.23
N TYR A 7 26.88 4.55 -1.05
CA TYR A 7 25.73 3.76 -0.60
C TYR A 7 24.68 3.61 -1.73
N SER A 8 24.38 2.37 -2.15
CA SER A 8 23.49 1.94 -3.25
C SER A 8 22.65 3.04 -3.96
N LYS A 9 22.70 3.13 -5.29
CA LYS A 9 21.78 3.99 -6.06
C LYS A 9 20.43 3.28 -6.25
N ASN A 10 19.37 3.91 -5.76
CA ASN A 10 17.99 3.46 -5.91
C ASN A 10 17.24 4.38 -6.89
N TYR A 11 16.64 3.81 -7.93
CA TYR A 11 15.76 4.51 -8.87
C TYR A 11 14.36 3.94 -8.78
N GLN A 12 13.36 4.79 -8.56
CA GLN A 12 11.95 4.37 -8.55
C GLN A 12 11.16 5.14 -9.59
N LEU A 13 10.50 4.41 -10.50
CA LEU A 13 9.57 4.96 -11.48
C LEU A 13 8.17 4.43 -11.17
N GLY A 14 7.21 5.32 -10.93
CA GLY A 14 5.82 4.99 -10.68
C GLY A 14 4.90 5.54 -11.75
N LEU A 15 4.05 4.69 -12.33
CA LEU A 15 2.93 5.10 -13.17
C LEU A 15 1.64 5.04 -12.34
N TYR A 16 0.85 6.11 -12.40
CA TYR A 16 -0.39 6.23 -11.62
C TYR A 16 -1.57 6.55 -12.54
N VAL A 17 -2.68 5.85 -12.34
CA VAL A 17 -3.97 6.15 -12.96
C VAL A 17 -5.06 6.15 -11.90
N GLN A 18 -5.95 7.13 -11.94
CA GLN A 18 -7.09 7.23 -11.04
C GLN A 18 -8.31 7.74 -11.81
N ASP A 19 -9.46 7.17 -11.44
CA ASP A 19 -10.76 7.59 -11.91
C ASP A 19 -11.70 7.82 -10.72
N ASN A 20 -12.53 8.86 -10.80
CA ASN A 20 -13.58 9.14 -9.83
C ASN A 20 -14.86 9.44 -10.59
N MET A 21 -15.89 8.65 -10.34
CA MET A 21 -17.17 8.73 -11.02
C MET A 21 -18.28 9.08 -10.04
N LYS A 22 -19.19 9.95 -10.49
CA LYS A 22 -20.47 10.20 -9.82
C LYS A 22 -21.59 9.68 -10.70
N ILE A 23 -22.43 8.80 -10.15
CA ILE A 23 -23.56 8.19 -10.88
C ILE A 23 -24.86 8.62 -10.22
N GLU A 24 -25.76 9.20 -11.02
CA GLU A 24 -27.10 9.66 -10.61
C GLU A 24 -27.12 10.54 -9.36
N ASP A 25 -26.06 11.35 -9.18
CA ASP A 25 -25.84 12.19 -8.01
C ASP A 25 -25.79 11.47 -6.65
N LYS A 26 -25.85 10.13 -6.63
CA LYS A 26 -26.00 9.31 -5.43
C LYS A 26 -24.81 8.40 -5.18
N TRP A 27 -24.18 7.87 -6.22
CA TRP A 27 -23.03 6.99 -6.06
C TRP A 27 -21.75 7.73 -6.39
N LEU A 28 -20.77 7.64 -5.49
CA LEU A 28 -19.40 8.07 -5.72
C LEU A 28 -18.50 6.84 -5.72
N ILE A 29 -17.84 6.61 -6.84
CA ILE A 29 -16.93 5.49 -7.05
C ILE A 29 -15.55 6.06 -7.33
N SER A 30 -14.53 5.57 -6.64
CA SER A 30 -13.14 5.92 -6.90
C SER A 30 -12.32 4.67 -7.12
N ALA A 31 -11.51 4.65 -8.16
CA ALA A 31 -10.59 3.55 -8.44
C ALA A 31 -9.23 4.13 -8.81
N ALA A 32 -8.17 3.58 -8.25
CA ALA A 32 -6.80 3.97 -8.58
C ALA A 32 -5.92 2.74 -8.68
N LEU A 33 -4.97 2.78 -9.62
CA LEU A 33 -3.92 1.79 -9.77
C LEU A 33 -2.58 2.51 -9.91
N ARG A 34 -1.59 2.01 -9.18
CA ARG A 34 -0.22 2.46 -9.25
C ARG A 34 0.68 1.29 -9.54
N ARG A 35 1.55 1.41 -10.53
CA ARG A 35 2.59 0.44 -10.81
C ARG A 35 3.95 1.09 -10.64
N ASP A 36 4.73 0.56 -9.72
CA ASP A 36 6.09 1.00 -9.42
C ASP A 36 7.11 0.00 -9.94
N LYS A 37 8.22 0.54 -10.44
CA LYS A 37 9.46 -0.17 -10.74
C LYS A 37 10.55 0.45 -9.88
N ALA A 38 11.11 -0.32 -8.96
CA ALA A 38 12.28 0.03 -8.19
C ALA A 38 13.49 -0.72 -8.75
N ILE A 39 14.57 0.00 -9.03
CA ILE A 39 15.84 -0.53 -9.52
C ILE A 39 16.91 -0.20 -8.50
N THR A 40 17.51 -1.24 -7.93
CA THR A 40 18.63 -1.13 -7.00
C THR A 40 19.90 -1.54 -7.74
N SER A 41 20.86 -0.62 -7.88
CA SER A 41 22.15 -0.91 -8.51
C SER A 41 23.28 -0.93 -7.47
N PRO A 42 23.70 -2.12 -6.98
CA PRO A 42 24.85 -2.25 -6.09
C PRO A 42 26.19 -2.05 -6.84
N GLN A 43 27.26 -1.71 -6.11
CA GLN A 43 28.61 -1.47 -6.67
C GLN A 43 29.28 -2.76 -7.19
N SER A 44 28.85 -3.92 -6.69
CA SER A 44 29.26 -5.26 -7.13
C SER A 44 28.05 -6.19 -7.04
N GLY A 45 27.68 -6.84 -8.15
CA GLY A 45 26.49 -7.70 -8.26
C GLY A 45 25.56 -7.27 -9.40
N ASP A 46 24.55 -8.09 -9.67
CA ASP A 46 23.50 -7.79 -10.65
C ASP A 46 22.51 -6.75 -10.10
N SER A 47 21.93 -5.95 -10.99
CA SER A 47 20.87 -4.99 -10.62
C SER A 47 19.60 -5.73 -10.19
N ASP A 48 19.08 -5.42 -9.00
CA ASP A 48 17.78 -5.94 -8.56
C ASP A 48 16.65 -5.05 -9.07
N ASN A 49 15.65 -5.67 -9.70
CA ASN A 49 14.48 -4.99 -10.28
C ASN A 49 13.22 -5.48 -9.56
N GLN A 50 12.69 -4.66 -8.67
CA GLN A 50 11.45 -4.95 -7.95
C GLN A 50 10.28 -4.22 -8.62
N TYR A 51 9.18 -4.93 -8.82
CA TYR A 51 7.94 -4.38 -9.34
C TYR A 51 6.85 -4.52 -8.28
N ALA A 52 6.09 -3.45 -8.07
CA ALA A 52 4.93 -3.48 -7.20
C ALA A 52 3.73 -2.87 -7.93
N THR A 53 2.57 -3.50 -7.82
CA THR A 53 1.30 -2.92 -8.24
C THR A 53 0.46 -2.75 -7.00
N THR A 54 -0.08 -1.56 -6.80
CA THR A 54 -1.00 -1.26 -5.69
C THR A 54 -2.27 -0.64 -6.22
N GLY A 55 -3.40 -1.02 -5.63
CA GLY A 55 -4.72 -0.52 -5.96
C GLY A 55 -5.40 0.22 -4.82
N ARG A 56 -6.35 1.07 -5.19
CA ARG A 56 -7.35 1.63 -4.27
C ARG A 56 -8.71 1.57 -4.93
N LEU A 57 -9.72 1.18 -4.17
CA LEU A 57 -11.10 1.18 -4.60
C LEU A 57 -11.97 1.76 -3.48
N GLY A 58 -12.84 2.69 -3.81
CA GLY A 58 -13.77 3.32 -2.89
C GLY A 58 -15.17 3.38 -3.47
N LEU A 59 -16.16 3.13 -2.64
CA LEU A 59 -17.57 3.27 -2.96
C LEU A 59 -18.26 4.02 -1.84
N MET A 60 -19.01 5.06 -2.18
CA MET A 60 -19.81 5.84 -1.24
C MET A 60 -21.19 6.10 -1.84
N TYR A 61 -22.22 6.00 -1.01
CA TYR A 61 -23.58 6.36 -1.38
C TYR A 61 -23.97 7.64 -0.66
N LEU A 62 -24.67 8.55 -1.34
CA LEU A 62 -25.12 9.83 -0.83
C LEU A 62 -26.63 9.76 -0.60
N PHE A 63 -27.08 9.67 0.66
CA PHE A 63 -28.49 9.81 0.98
C PHE A 63 -28.89 11.29 1.05
N ASP A 64 -30.14 11.57 0.68
CA ASP A 64 -30.70 12.93 0.68
C ASP A 64 -30.79 13.55 2.09
N ASN A 65 -30.72 12.71 3.14
CA ASN A 65 -30.70 13.16 4.54
C ASN A 65 -29.30 13.61 5.02
N GLY A 66 -28.30 13.65 4.14
CA GLY A 66 -26.93 14.05 4.46
C GLY A 66 -26.05 12.94 5.03
N VAL A 67 -26.57 11.71 5.15
CA VAL A 67 -25.78 10.53 5.55
C VAL A 67 -25.12 9.92 4.31
N SER A 68 -23.90 9.45 4.45
CA SER A 68 -23.15 8.84 3.36
C SER A 68 -22.34 7.64 3.83
N PRO A 69 -22.86 6.40 3.73
CA PRO A 69 -22.05 5.20 3.97
C PRO A 69 -21.00 5.05 2.88
N TYR A 70 -19.84 4.55 3.28
CA TYR A 70 -18.76 4.21 2.37
C TYR A 70 -18.06 2.92 2.78
N VAL A 71 -17.43 2.32 1.78
CA VAL A 71 -16.47 1.24 1.94
C VAL A 71 -15.27 1.55 1.04
N SER A 72 -14.07 1.31 1.52
CA SER A 72 -12.85 1.44 0.74
C SER A 72 -11.86 0.32 1.01
N TYR A 73 -11.13 -0.02 -0.03
CA TYR A 73 -10.01 -0.93 -0.02
C TYR A 73 -8.77 -0.19 -0.53
N SER A 74 -7.63 -0.42 0.11
CA SER A 74 -6.36 0.14 -0.36
C SER A 74 -5.20 -0.78 -0.08
N GLU A 75 -4.27 -0.84 -1.03
CA GLU A 75 -3.01 -1.55 -0.91
C GLU A 75 -1.86 -0.56 -0.73
N SER A 76 -0.82 -1.01 -0.04
CA SER A 76 0.44 -0.31 0.12
C SER A 76 1.59 -1.31 -0.06
N PHE A 77 2.76 -0.78 -0.44
CA PHE A 77 3.98 -1.57 -0.46
C PHE A 77 5.16 -0.74 0.02
N SER A 78 6.16 -1.40 0.59
CA SER A 78 7.47 -0.81 0.89
C SER A 78 8.57 -1.78 0.44
N PRO A 79 9.49 -1.33 -0.43
CA PRO A 79 10.62 -2.17 -0.83
C PRO A 79 11.52 -2.47 0.37
N LEU A 80 12.05 -3.69 0.43
CA LEU A 80 13.02 -4.13 1.43
C LEU A 80 14.34 -4.41 0.72
N LEU A 81 15.44 -3.94 1.30
CA LEU A 81 16.80 -4.14 0.78
C LEU A 81 17.49 -5.25 1.58
N GLY A 82 18.19 -6.14 0.87
CA GLY A 82 18.94 -7.25 1.46
C GLY A 82 18.35 -8.61 1.09
N ASP A 83 19.02 -9.65 1.55
CA ASP A 83 18.69 -11.05 1.29
C ASP A 83 18.21 -11.74 2.57
N ASP A 84 17.35 -12.73 2.40
CA ASP A 84 16.90 -13.65 3.42
C ASP A 84 18.01 -14.62 3.86
N ALA A 85 17.69 -15.51 4.80
CA ALA A 85 18.67 -16.47 5.33
C ALA A 85 19.10 -17.55 4.32
N TYR A 86 18.44 -17.63 3.17
CA TYR A 86 18.73 -18.55 2.07
C TYR A 86 19.41 -17.84 0.88
N GLY A 87 19.70 -16.54 1.00
CA GLY A 87 20.37 -15.75 -0.03
C GLY A 87 19.45 -15.28 -1.17
N GLN A 88 18.13 -15.27 -0.94
CA GLN A 88 17.17 -14.66 -1.88
C GLN A 88 16.82 -13.24 -1.43
N GLY A 89 16.67 -12.30 -2.36
CA GLY A 89 16.26 -10.93 -2.03
C GLY A 89 14.91 -10.87 -1.31
N PHE A 90 14.77 -10.00 -0.31
CA PHE A 90 13.52 -9.86 0.43
C PHE A 90 12.34 -9.49 -0.48
N VAL A 91 11.20 -10.15 -0.26
CA VAL A 91 9.93 -9.75 -0.87
C VAL A 91 9.48 -8.42 -0.23
N PRO A 92 8.98 -7.43 -1.01
CA PRO A 92 8.50 -6.18 -0.45
C PRO A 92 7.43 -6.38 0.64
N LEU A 93 7.49 -5.52 1.65
CA LEU A 93 6.44 -5.42 2.67
C LEU A 93 5.15 -4.95 1.99
N GLN A 94 4.04 -5.62 2.24
CA GLN A 94 2.74 -5.26 1.66
C GLN A 94 1.73 -4.98 2.77
N GLY A 95 0.90 -3.96 2.58
CA GLY A 95 -0.21 -3.65 3.48
C GLY A 95 -1.52 -3.65 2.71
N THR A 96 -2.55 -4.24 3.28
CA THR A 96 -3.93 -4.16 2.76
C THR A 96 -4.83 -3.58 3.84
N GLN A 97 -5.62 -2.57 3.49
CA GLN A 97 -6.56 -1.94 4.40
C GLN A 97 -7.97 -2.02 3.83
N TRP A 98 -8.88 -2.53 4.67
CA TRP A 98 -10.32 -2.42 4.46
C TRP A 98 -10.88 -1.41 5.45
N GLU A 99 -11.75 -0.52 4.98
CA GLU A 99 -12.41 0.46 5.82
C GLU A 99 -13.88 0.57 5.41
N ALA A 100 -14.76 0.64 6.40
CA ALA A 100 -16.17 0.91 6.20
C ALA A 100 -16.63 1.94 7.22
N GLY A 101 -17.49 2.86 6.81
CA GLY A 101 -17.93 3.92 7.70
C GLY A 101 -19.13 4.70 7.19
N LEU A 102 -19.52 5.65 8.02
CA LEU A 102 -20.60 6.59 7.76
C LEU A 102 -20.04 7.99 7.91
N LYS A 103 -20.34 8.83 6.92
CA LYS A 103 -20.18 10.28 7.01
C LYS A 103 -21.57 10.90 7.17
N TYR A 104 -21.66 11.98 7.94
CA TYR A 104 -22.90 12.72 8.10
C TYR A 104 -22.61 14.21 8.10
N GLN A 105 -23.26 14.93 7.19
CA GLN A 105 -23.23 16.38 7.12
C GLN A 105 -24.66 16.92 7.30
N PRO A 106 -24.99 17.52 8.47
CA PRO A 106 -26.29 18.14 8.70
C PRO A 106 -26.54 19.29 7.71
N SER A 107 -27.76 19.33 7.17
CA SER A 107 -28.17 20.39 6.24
C SER A 107 -28.06 21.78 6.85
N GLY A 108 -27.52 22.74 6.08
CA GLY A 108 -27.33 24.12 6.53
C GLY A 108 -26.15 24.33 7.46
N THR A 109 -25.27 23.34 7.61
CA THR A 109 -24.03 23.45 8.41
C THR A 109 -22.80 23.01 7.61
N GLU A 110 -21.63 23.43 8.06
CA GLU A 110 -20.33 22.98 7.55
C GLU A 110 -19.75 21.80 8.38
N HIS A 111 -20.52 21.30 9.35
CA HIS A 111 -20.06 20.23 10.23
C HIS A 111 -20.09 18.88 9.50
N LEU A 112 -18.97 18.14 9.58
CA LEU A 112 -18.86 16.78 9.06
C LEU A 112 -18.52 15.83 10.20
N LEU A 113 -19.40 14.87 10.45
CA LEU A 113 -19.19 13.80 11.40
C LEU A 113 -18.82 12.52 10.64
N THR A 114 -17.83 11.79 11.13
CA THR A 114 -17.40 10.51 10.52
C THR A 114 -17.26 9.46 11.61
N ALA A 115 -17.78 8.27 11.35
CA ALA A 115 -17.57 7.09 12.18
C ALA A 115 -17.19 5.92 11.27
N SER A 116 -16.10 5.24 11.56
CA SER A 116 -15.59 4.15 10.71
C SER A 116 -14.99 3.02 11.54
N VAL A 117 -14.95 1.86 10.92
CA VAL A 117 -14.21 0.67 11.35
C VAL A 117 -13.22 0.31 10.25
N TYR A 118 -12.03 -0.11 10.65
CA TYR A 118 -10.96 -0.45 9.70
C TYR A 118 -10.21 -1.68 10.18
N GLU A 119 -9.69 -2.42 9.20
CA GLU A 119 -8.77 -3.53 9.40
C GLU A 119 -7.56 -3.32 8.49
N ILE A 120 -6.36 -3.46 9.05
CA ILE A 120 -5.11 -3.35 8.33
C ILE A 120 -4.36 -4.66 8.51
N THR A 121 -4.05 -5.32 7.40
CA THR A 121 -3.24 -6.54 7.37
C THR A 121 -1.89 -6.19 6.76
N GLU A 122 -0.82 -6.51 7.48
CA GLU A 122 0.55 -6.38 6.99
C GLU A 122 1.11 -7.77 6.64
N GLN A 123 1.77 -7.88 5.49
CA GLN A 123 2.34 -9.11 4.95
C GLN A 123 3.83 -8.90 4.66
N ASN A 124 4.61 -9.99 4.76
CA ASN A 124 6.06 -10.01 4.55
C ASN A 124 6.85 -9.17 5.57
N ARG A 125 6.37 -9.09 6.83
CA ARG A 125 7.14 -8.48 7.91
C ARG A 125 8.38 -9.32 8.19
N THR A 126 9.56 -8.69 8.14
CA THR A 126 10.83 -9.32 8.48
C THR A 126 10.85 -9.74 9.96
N THR A 127 11.27 -10.97 10.24
CA THR A 127 11.51 -11.46 11.60
C THR A 127 12.94 -11.99 11.70
N SER A 128 13.56 -11.86 12.87
CA SER A 128 14.81 -12.53 13.16
C SER A 128 14.59 -14.05 13.15
N LEU A 129 15.45 -14.81 12.46
CA LEU A 129 15.44 -16.27 12.59
C LEU A 129 15.97 -16.69 13.95
N THR A 130 15.13 -17.35 14.73
CA THR A 130 15.57 -18.13 15.90
C THR A 130 15.94 -19.55 15.48
N GLU A 131 16.80 -20.26 16.24
CA GLU A 131 17.24 -21.62 15.87
C GLU A 131 16.09 -22.62 15.67
N GLN A 132 14.95 -22.40 16.32
CA GLN A 132 13.74 -23.24 16.20
C GLN A 132 13.00 -23.03 14.86
N GLN A 133 13.18 -21.87 14.24
CA GLN A 133 12.50 -21.45 13.01
C GLN A 133 13.27 -21.83 11.73
N ARG A 134 14.49 -22.35 11.86
CA ARG A 134 15.36 -22.76 10.75
C ARG A 134 14.75 -23.84 9.83
N ASN A 135 13.75 -24.58 10.31
CA ASN A 135 13.12 -25.68 9.58
C ASN A 135 11.65 -25.41 9.19
N ASP A 136 11.12 -24.20 9.41
CA ASP A 136 9.74 -23.85 9.01
C ASP A 136 9.71 -23.46 7.52
N PRO A 137 9.02 -24.22 6.65
CA PRO A 137 8.97 -23.92 5.21
C PRO A 137 8.19 -22.64 4.86
N ASN A 138 7.47 -22.02 5.82
CA ASN A 138 6.77 -20.75 5.61
C ASN A 138 7.62 -19.52 5.94
N ILE A 139 8.86 -19.72 6.41
CA ILE A 139 9.82 -18.65 6.66
C ILE A 139 10.74 -18.56 5.44
N ILE A 140 10.47 -17.53 4.63
CA ILE A 140 11.34 -17.05 3.56
C ILE A 140 12.12 -15.86 4.08
#